data_AF-A0A955Y1U5-F1
#
_entry.id   AF-A0A955Y1U5-F1
#
_cell.length_a   1.000
_cell.length_b   1.000
_cell.length_c   1.000
_cell.angle_alpha   90.00
_cell.angle_beta   90.00
_cell.angle_gamma   90.00
#
_symmetry.space_group_name_H-M   'P 1'
#
loop_
_entity.id
_entity.type
_entity.pdbx_description
1 polymer ?
#
loop_
_entity_poly.entity_id
_entity_poly.type
_entity_poly.pdbx_seq_one_letter_code
_entity_poly.pdbx_strand_id
1 'polypeptide(L)'
;TAEATARDGAIAESMVDASLSVEGVVEAGKLTTLTGSEALLAGIAEARAATLEELVAEHGAMSEPITVIEQSWAESMVRFLTSSTISGLLMSLGMLGLFFELMSPGFGWAGAMGITMLVLFFTGQYLVHLAGLEEMLLFLVGIILLALEILVIPGFGVAGVLGILAVGTSLVLALVSADIDIAISTGALEDALLRVLLSLLGTVLGAVLLFKFLPRTRVGRRLVLQERLASGGSVGFGTDGVEAPGIGETGVALTDLKPFGHAKIGGRRLEVVSDGGYLSKGDTIRISRISGSRIEVRPAVTRPAEGEASA
;
A
#
# COMPACT_ATOMS: atom_id res chain seq x y z
N THR A 1 -44.45 -10.38 22.45
CA THR A 1 -45.07 -9.24 21.75
C THR A 1 -46.03 -8.55 22.71
N ALA A 2 -46.35 -7.27 22.51
CA ALA A 2 -47.26 -6.54 23.41
C ALA A 2 -48.58 -7.29 23.64
N GLU A 3 -49.14 -7.87 22.56
CA GLU A 3 -50.33 -8.73 22.58
C GLU A 3 -50.15 -9.99 23.44
N ALA A 4 -49.01 -10.68 23.34
CA ALA A 4 -48.73 -11.89 24.15
C ALA A 4 -48.54 -11.58 25.64
N THR A 5 -48.16 -10.35 25.98
CA THR A 5 -47.96 -9.88 27.37
C THR A 5 -49.14 -9.04 27.88
N ALA A 6 -50.26 -8.98 27.14
CA ALA A 6 -51.43 -8.15 27.46
C ALA A 6 -51.12 -6.65 27.70
N ARG A 7 -50.07 -6.14 27.04
CA ARG A 7 -49.67 -4.72 27.08
C ARG A 7 -50.34 -3.97 25.94
N ASP A 8 -50.51 -2.66 26.09
CA ASP A 8 -51.15 -1.82 25.07
C ASP A 8 -50.36 -1.87 23.75
N GLY A 9 -50.98 -2.49 22.74
CA GLY A 9 -50.40 -2.64 21.41
C GLY A 9 -50.20 -1.31 20.70
N ALA A 10 -51.08 -0.33 20.91
CA ALA A 10 -51.01 0.97 20.23
C ALA A 10 -49.79 1.77 20.70
N ILE A 11 -49.47 1.71 21.99
CA ILE A 11 -48.26 2.33 22.54
C ILE A 11 -47.01 1.65 21.96
N ALA A 12 -46.99 0.32 21.86
CA ALA A 12 -45.85 -0.40 21.29
C ALA A 12 -45.68 -0.15 19.77
N GLU A 13 -46.77 -0.06 19.02
CA GLU A 13 -46.76 0.17 17.57
C GLU A 13 -46.26 1.58 17.23
N SER A 14 -46.67 2.59 18.00
CA SER A 14 -46.19 3.97 17.84
C SER A 14 -44.70 4.19 18.19
N MET A 15 -44.03 3.19 18.78
CA MET A 15 -42.56 3.23 18.98
C MET A 15 -41.77 2.89 17.71
N VAL A 16 -42.42 2.29 16.71
CA VAL A 16 -41.81 1.88 15.43
C VAL A 16 -42.49 2.51 14.22
N ASP A 17 -43.73 3.01 14.35
CA ASP A 17 -44.44 3.76 13.33
C ASP A 17 -44.80 5.18 13.82
N ALA A 18 -44.10 6.17 13.29
CA ALA A 18 -44.32 7.58 13.63
C ALA A 18 -45.63 8.15 13.06
N SER A 19 -46.32 7.44 12.18
CA SER A 19 -47.61 7.91 11.62
C SER A 19 -48.77 7.73 12.60
N LEU A 20 -48.59 6.87 13.60
CA LEU A 20 -49.59 6.58 14.63
C LEU A 20 -49.53 7.61 15.75
N SER A 21 -50.69 8.00 16.28
CA SER A 21 -50.80 8.83 17.49
C SER A 21 -51.51 8.07 18.59
N VAL A 22 -51.02 8.21 19.81
CA VAL A 22 -51.65 7.63 21.00
C VAL A 22 -52.03 8.78 21.93
N GLU A 23 -53.32 8.91 22.22
CA GLU A 23 -53.85 10.01 23.01
C GLU A 23 -53.20 10.07 24.40
N GLY A 24 -52.64 11.23 24.75
CA GLY A 24 -51.92 11.42 26.02
C GLY A 24 -50.49 10.86 26.06
N VAL A 25 -49.99 10.27 24.96
CA VAL A 25 -48.65 9.65 24.90
C VAL A 25 -47.80 10.24 23.77
N VAL A 26 -48.28 10.26 22.52
CA VAL A 26 -47.54 10.84 21.39
C VAL A 26 -48.47 11.38 20.31
N GLU A 27 -48.10 12.51 19.71
CA GLU A 27 -48.77 13.07 18.52
C GLU A 27 -48.27 12.41 17.23
N ALA A 28 -49.11 12.38 16.19
CA ALA A 28 -48.75 11.83 14.89
C ALA A 28 -47.56 12.62 14.29
N GLY A 29 -46.60 11.88 13.74
CA GLY A 29 -45.36 12.39 13.15
C GLY A 29 -44.13 12.24 14.07
N LYS A 30 -44.27 11.68 15.28
CA LYS A 30 -43.16 11.41 16.21
C LYS A 30 -43.25 9.99 16.75
N LEU A 31 -42.10 9.36 16.96
CA LEU A 31 -42.04 8.06 17.65
C LEU A 31 -42.27 8.24 19.14
N THR A 32 -43.03 7.31 19.74
CA THR A 32 -43.22 7.26 21.19
C THR A 32 -41.89 6.95 21.87
N THR A 33 -41.48 7.80 22.81
CA THR A 33 -40.36 7.54 23.73
C THR A 33 -40.84 7.74 25.16
N LEU A 34 -40.75 6.71 25.98
CA LEU A 34 -41.14 6.76 27.39
C LEU A 34 -39.89 6.72 28.28
N THR A 35 -39.86 7.55 29.30
CA THR A 35 -38.95 7.39 30.43
C THR A 35 -39.36 6.16 31.25
N GLY A 36 -38.45 5.62 32.09
CA GLY A 36 -38.77 4.45 32.91
C GLY A 36 -39.97 4.64 33.85
N SER A 37 -40.26 5.86 34.29
CA SER A 37 -41.45 6.17 35.10
C SER A 37 -42.73 6.22 34.26
N GLU A 38 -42.67 6.80 33.06
CA GLU A 38 -43.81 6.86 32.14
C GLU A 38 -44.16 5.45 31.62
N ALA A 39 -43.16 4.61 31.38
CA ALA A 39 -43.36 3.22 30.99
C ALA A 39 -44.06 2.39 32.07
N LEU A 40 -43.78 2.64 33.35
CA LEU A 40 -44.49 2.02 34.47
C LEU A 40 -45.95 2.48 34.54
N LEU A 41 -46.19 3.79 34.43
CA LEU A 41 -47.55 4.36 34.47
C LEU A 41 -48.39 3.89 33.27
N ALA A 42 -47.78 3.74 32.11
CA ALA A 42 -48.41 3.23 30.89
C ALA A 42 -48.56 1.69 30.87
N GLY A 43 -48.10 0.98 31.90
CA GLY A 43 -48.17 -0.49 31.97
C GLY A 43 -47.30 -1.21 30.93
N ILE A 44 -46.33 -0.51 30.35
CA ILE A 44 -45.37 -1.07 29.38
C ILE A 44 -44.17 -1.70 30.10
N ALA A 45 -43.81 -1.18 31.29
CA ALA A 45 -42.84 -1.75 32.21
C ALA A 45 -43.54 -2.30 33.45
N GLU A 46 -43.02 -3.39 34.01
CA GLU A 46 -43.57 -4.05 35.22
C GLU A 46 -42.88 -3.56 36.50
N ALA A 47 -41.60 -3.22 36.40
CA ALA A 47 -40.79 -2.76 37.52
C ALA A 47 -39.67 -1.82 37.06
N ARG A 48 -39.06 -1.11 38.00
CA ARG A 48 -37.89 -0.27 37.78
C ARG A 48 -36.87 -0.55 38.88
N ALA A 49 -35.73 -1.08 38.46
CA ALA A 49 -34.56 -1.28 39.31
C ALA A 49 -33.49 -0.23 39.00
N ALA A 50 -32.80 0.25 40.04
CA ALA A 50 -31.67 1.16 39.91
C ALA A 50 -30.35 0.42 39.65
N THR A 51 -30.26 -0.85 40.04
CA THR A 51 -29.09 -1.71 39.81
C THR A 51 -29.47 -3.09 39.28
N LEU A 52 -28.51 -3.80 38.69
CA LEU A 52 -28.71 -5.15 38.17
C LEU A 52 -29.08 -6.13 39.30
N GLU A 53 -28.52 -5.93 40.49
CA GLU A 53 -28.80 -6.76 41.67
C GLU A 53 -30.25 -6.58 42.13
N GLU A 54 -30.77 -5.35 42.12
CA GLU A 54 -32.17 -5.05 42.44
C GLU A 54 -33.12 -5.70 41.42
N LEU A 55 -32.76 -5.66 40.13
CA LEU A 55 -33.54 -6.31 39.07
C LEU A 55 -33.61 -7.84 39.23
N VAL A 56 -32.48 -8.47 39.57
CA VAL A 56 -32.37 -9.92 39.80
C VAL A 56 -33.11 -10.34 41.06
N ALA A 57 -33.10 -9.49 42.10
CA ALA A 57 -33.87 -9.68 43.32
C ALA A 57 -35.37 -9.72 43.06
N GLU A 58 -35.86 -8.80 42.25
CA GLU A 58 -37.28 -8.66 41.93
C GLU A 58 -37.81 -9.82 41.08
N HIS A 59 -36.98 -10.43 40.22
CA HIS A 59 -37.34 -11.57 39.39
C HIS A 59 -37.15 -12.94 40.08
N GLY A 60 -36.82 -12.96 41.38
CA GLY A 60 -36.67 -14.21 42.15
C GLY A 60 -35.45 -15.05 41.77
N ALA A 61 -34.51 -14.49 40.99
CA ALA A 61 -33.32 -15.17 40.48
C ALA A 61 -32.08 -15.00 41.37
N MET A 62 -32.26 -14.58 42.63
CA MET A 62 -31.17 -14.33 43.60
C MET A 62 -30.24 -15.51 43.87
N SER A 63 -30.68 -16.73 43.53
CA SER A 63 -29.92 -17.97 43.75
C SER A 63 -29.13 -18.40 42.51
N GLU A 64 -29.27 -17.71 41.38
CA GLU A 64 -28.53 -18.00 40.16
C GLU A 64 -27.27 -17.13 40.08
N PRO A 65 -26.09 -17.72 39.80
CA PRO A 65 -24.88 -16.93 39.62
C PRO A 65 -25.02 -16.07 38.35
N ILE A 66 -24.98 -14.75 38.52
CA ILE A 66 -24.93 -13.80 37.40
C ILE A 66 -23.60 -14.02 36.66
N THR A 67 -23.65 -14.60 35.46
CA THR A 67 -22.48 -14.71 34.59
C THR A 67 -22.39 -13.49 33.68
N VAL A 68 -21.51 -12.56 34.03
CA VAL A 68 -21.15 -11.45 33.15
C VAL A 68 -20.20 -11.98 32.08
N ILE A 69 -20.62 -11.92 30.80
CA ILE A 69 -19.76 -12.25 29.67
C ILE A 69 -18.85 -11.04 29.43
N GLU A 70 -17.64 -11.07 29.99
CA GLU A 70 -16.62 -10.07 29.70
C GLU A 70 -16.01 -10.32 28.31
N GLN A 71 -15.65 -9.22 27.64
CA GLN A 71 -14.94 -9.32 26.36
C GLN A 71 -13.58 -9.98 26.56
N SER A 72 -13.32 -11.04 25.79
CA SER A 72 -12.01 -11.69 25.82
C SER A 72 -10.95 -10.77 25.18
N TRP A 73 -9.68 -10.95 25.56
CA TRP A 73 -8.56 -10.25 24.91
C TRP A 73 -8.53 -10.50 23.40
N ALA A 74 -8.96 -11.69 22.95
CA ALA A 74 -9.02 -12.07 21.55
C ALA A 74 -10.10 -11.25 20.81
N GLU A 75 -11.28 -11.05 21.42
CA GLU A 75 -12.33 -10.20 20.86
C GLU A 75 -11.87 -8.74 20.74
N SER A 76 -11.20 -8.23 21.77
CA SER A 76 -10.63 -6.87 21.76
C SER A 76 -9.60 -6.70 20.64
N MET A 77 -8.72 -7.69 20.44
CA MET A 77 -7.74 -7.69 19.36
C MET A 77 -8.41 -7.71 17.98
N VAL A 78 -9.41 -8.58 17.77
CA VAL A 78 -10.15 -8.66 16.51
C VAL A 78 -10.85 -7.33 16.21
N ARG A 79 -11.53 -6.74 17.21
CA ARG A 79 -12.17 -5.42 17.11
C ARG A 79 -11.18 -4.32 16.78
N PHE A 80 -9.96 -4.38 17.33
CA PHE A 80 -8.89 -3.44 16.99
C PHE A 80 -8.46 -3.60 15.53
N LEU A 81 -8.21 -4.83 15.06
CA LEU A 81 -7.79 -5.11 13.68
C LEU A 81 -8.85 -4.75 12.64
N THR A 82 -10.14 -4.90 12.97
CA THR A 82 -11.26 -4.58 12.07
C THR A 82 -11.72 -3.13 12.15
N SER A 83 -11.24 -2.36 13.14
CA SER A 83 -11.59 -0.93 13.30
C SER A 83 -11.26 -0.12 12.06
N SER A 84 -12.11 0.89 11.77
CA SER A 84 -12.09 1.65 10.50
C SER A 84 -10.68 2.12 10.10
N THR A 85 -9.97 2.73 11.04
CA THR A 85 -8.63 3.24 10.81
C THR A 85 -7.59 2.14 10.64
N ILE A 86 -7.60 1.10 11.48
CA ILE A 86 -6.54 0.09 11.50
C ILE A 86 -6.59 -0.78 10.25
N SER A 87 -7.76 -1.27 9.82
CA SER A 87 -7.80 -2.06 8.59
C SER A 87 -7.43 -1.22 7.35
N GLY A 88 -7.78 0.07 7.34
CA GLY A 88 -7.32 1.02 6.32
C GLY A 88 -5.79 1.13 6.26
N LEU A 89 -5.14 1.25 7.42
CA LEU A 89 -3.68 1.29 7.54
C LEU A 89 -3.03 -0.05 7.16
N LEU A 90 -3.59 -1.18 7.59
CA LEU A 90 -3.07 -2.51 7.24
C LEU A 90 -3.10 -2.74 5.74
N MET A 91 -4.21 -2.39 5.06
CA MET A 91 -4.29 -2.43 3.59
C MET A 91 -3.25 -1.50 2.96
N SER A 92 -3.18 -0.25 3.42
CA SER A 92 -2.30 0.75 2.81
C SER A 92 -0.82 0.39 2.93
N LEU A 93 -0.37 0.06 4.15
CA LEU A 93 1.00 -0.35 4.45
C LEU A 93 1.33 -1.71 3.83
N GLY A 94 0.35 -2.62 3.83
CA GLY A 94 0.41 -3.91 3.18
C GLY A 94 0.72 -3.79 1.69
N MET A 95 -0.09 -3.01 0.97
CA MET A 95 0.13 -2.74 -0.45
C MET A 95 1.38 -1.94 -0.72
N LEU A 96 1.76 -1.02 0.18
CA LEU A 96 3.01 -0.27 0.05
C LEU A 96 4.24 -1.18 0.14
N GLY A 97 4.23 -2.13 1.07
CA GLY A 97 5.29 -3.13 1.20
C GLY A 97 5.43 -4.01 -0.04
N LEU A 98 4.31 -4.51 -0.56
CA LEU A 98 4.28 -5.27 -1.82
C LEU A 98 4.77 -4.43 -3.02
N PHE A 99 4.30 -3.20 -3.14
CA PHE A 99 4.70 -2.31 -4.21
C PHE A 99 6.21 -2.02 -4.19
N PHE A 100 6.77 -1.78 -2.99
CA PHE A 100 8.21 -1.55 -2.85
C PHE A 100 9.02 -2.79 -3.25
N GLU A 101 8.57 -3.96 -2.81
CA GLU A 101 9.18 -5.23 -3.15
C GLU A 101 9.24 -5.47 -4.66
N LEU A 102 8.14 -5.21 -5.37
CA LEU A 102 8.06 -5.36 -6.83
C LEU A 102 9.01 -4.41 -7.57
N MET A 103 9.31 -3.25 -7.00
CA MET A 103 10.22 -2.27 -7.58
C MET A 103 11.69 -2.53 -7.21
N SER A 104 11.93 -3.23 -6.10
CA SER A 104 13.28 -3.52 -5.63
C SER A 104 13.82 -4.82 -6.23
N PRO A 105 15.08 -4.87 -6.68
CA PRO A 105 15.69 -6.12 -7.13
C PRO A 105 15.96 -7.05 -5.92
N GLY A 106 15.16 -8.12 -5.79
CA GLY A 106 15.29 -9.17 -4.77
C GLY A 106 14.17 -9.19 -3.75
N PHE A 107 14.09 -10.26 -2.93
CA PHE A 107 13.11 -10.35 -1.85
C PHE A 107 13.65 -9.69 -0.57
N GLY A 108 12.94 -8.70 -0.04
CA GLY A 108 13.31 -7.89 1.10
C GLY A 108 12.33 -7.94 2.27
N TRP A 109 12.72 -7.28 3.36
CA TRP A 109 11.88 -7.15 4.56
C TRP A 109 10.59 -6.34 4.31
N ALA A 110 10.57 -5.50 3.27
CA ALA A 110 9.40 -4.70 2.90
C ALA A 110 8.26 -5.58 2.38
N GLY A 111 8.53 -6.51 1.47
CA GLY A 111 7.55 -7.49 0.98
C GLY A 111 7.02 -8.38 2.10
N ALA A 112 7.91 -8.94 2.94
CA ALA A 112 7.49 -9.77 4.08
C ALA A 112 6.58 -9.02 5.07
N MET A 113 6.91 -7.77 5.38
CA MET A 113 6.08 -6.91 6.23
C MET A 113 4.73 -6.60 5.55
N GLY A 114 4.75 -6.32 4.25
CA GLY A 114 3.56 -6.06 3.45
C GLY A 114 2.58 -7.25 3.45
N ILE A 115 3.10 -8.45 3.18
CA ILE A 115 2.34 -9.70 3.25
C ILE A 115 1.78 -9.90 4.66
N THR A 116 2.59 -9.68 5.69
CA THR A 116 2.14 -9.84 7.09
C THR A 116 0.97 -8.90 7.40
N MET A 117 1.04 -7.63 7.00
CA MET A 117 -0.04 -6.67 7.21
C MET A 117 -1.34 -7.08 6.47
N LEU A 118 -1.22 -7.58 5.23
CA LEU A 118 -2.37 -8.04 4.44
C LEU A 118 -2.98 -9.33 5.03
N VAL A 119 -2.15 -10.26 5.49
CA VAL A 119 -2.62 -11.47 6.18
C VAL A 119 -3.36 -11.09 7.47
N LEU A 120 -2.83 -10.15 8.26
CA LEU A 120 -3.50 -9.65 9.45
C LEU A 120 -4.83 -8.96 9.11
N PHE A 121 -4.88 -8.20 8.02
CA PHE A 121 -6.11 -7.59 7.51
C PHE A 121 -7.15 -8.66 7.18
N PHE A 122 -6.86 -9.57 6.26
CA PHE A 122 -7.83 -10.59 5.82
C PHE A 122 -8.22 -11.53 6.95
N THR A 123 -7.28 -11.92 7.82
CA THR A 123 -7.58 -12.77 8.98
C THR A 123 -8.49 -12.05 9.97
N GLY A 124 -8.27 -10.75 10.22
CA GLY A 124 -9.14 -9.95 11.07
C GLY A 124 -10.57 -9.90 10.54
N GLN A 125 -10.73 -9.68 9.24
CA GLN A 125 -12.07 -9.67 8.59
C GLN A 125 -12.71 -11.07 8.59
N TYR A 126 -11.91 -12.12 8.36
CA TYR A 126 -12.37 -13.51 8.42
C TYR A 126 -12.92 -13.89 9.79
N LEU A 127 -12.26 -13.46 10.87
CA LEU A 127 -12.71 -13.74 12.25
C LEU A 127 -14.04 -13.07 12.61
N VAL A 128 -14.36 -11.92 11.99
CA VAL A 128 -15.64 -11.22 12.18
C VAL A 128 -16.69 -11.71 11.16
N HIS A 129 -16.35 -12.70 10.32
CA HIS A 129 -17.19 -13.19 9.22
C HIS A 129 -17.55 -12.08 8.22
N LEU A 130 -16.68 -11.07 8.09
CA LEU A 130 -16.77 -10.00 7.09
C LEU A 130 -16.15 -10.42 5.75
N ALA A 131 -15.23 -11.38 5.76
CA ALA A 131 -14.58 -11.92 4.57
C ALA A 131 -14.54 -13.45 4.66
N GLY A 132 -14.83 -14.14 3.56
CA GLY A 132 -14.60 -15.56 3.39
C GLY A 132 -13.21 -15.87 2.81
N LEU A 133 -13.02 -17.14 2.44
CA LEU A 133 -11.83 -17.56 1.70
C LEU A 133 -11.87 -17.08 0.24
N GLU A 134 -13.06 -16.79 -0.29
CA GLU A 134 -13.27 -16.38 -1.68
C GLU A 134 -12.58 -15.05 -1.98
N GLU A 135 -12.71 -14.08 -1.08
CA GLU A 135 -12.11 -12.76 -1.19
C GLU A 135 -10.59 -12.87 -1.10
N MET A 136 -10.07 -13.68 -0.17
CA MET A 136 -8.63 -13.93 -0.03
C MET A 136 -8.04 -14.58 -1.29
N LEU A 137 -8.76 -15.56 -1.87
CA LEU A 137 -8.35 -16.21 -3.11
C LEU A 137 -8.41 -15.25 -4.29
N LEU A 138 -9.46 -14.43 -4.39
CA LEU A 138 -9.58 -13.40 -5.42
C LEU A 138 -8.44 -12.38 -5.33
N PHE A 139 -8.07 -11.96 -4.12
CA PHE A 139 -6.90 -11.10 -3.89
C PHE A 139 -5.63 -11.76 -4.41
N LEU A 140 -5.39 -13.01 -4.02
CA LEU A 140 -4.19 -13.75 -4.42
C LEU A 140 -4.11 -13.93 -5.94
N VAL A 141 -5.22 -14.29 -6.58
CA VAL A 141 -5.32 -14.36 -8.05
C VAL A 141 -5.02 -13.00 -8.68
N GLY A 142 -5.57 -11.92 -8.12
CA GLY A 142 -5.30 -10.56 -8.58
C GLY A 142 -3.81 -10.19 -8.51
N ILE A 143 -3.15 -10.51 -7.39
CA ILE A 143 -1.70 -10.30 -7.23
C ILE A 143 -0.89 -11.14 -8.23
N ILE A 144 -1.29 -12.40 -8.47
CA ILE A 144 -0.62 -13.25 -9.47
C ILE A 144 -0.80 -12.68 -10.88
N LEU A 145 -1.99 -12.21 -11.25
CA LEU A 145 -2.25 -11.59 -12.55
C LEU A 145 -1.42 -10.32 -12.74
N LEU A 146 -1.31 -9.49 -11.70
CA LEU A 146 -0.43 -8.31 -11.70
C LEU A 146 1.04 -8.69 -11.87
N ALA A 147 1.51 -9.71 -11.15
CA ALA A 147 2.88 -10.20 -11.27
C ALA A 147 3.16 -10.77 -12.67
N LEU A 148 2.22 -11.52 -13.25
CA LEU A 148 2.34 -12.05 -14.61
C LEU A 148 2.41 -10.92 -15.65
N GLU A 149 1.58 -9.89 -15.52
CA GLU A 149 1.65 -8.71 -16.38
C GLU A 149 3.03 -8.06 -16.30
N ILE A 150 3.51 -7.76 -15.08
CA ILE A 150 4.78 -7.04 -14.88
C ILE A 150 6.00 -7.87 -15.33
N LEU A 151 5.99 -9.19 -15.10
CA LEU A 151 7.16 -10.05 -15.29
C LEU A 151 7.22 -10.74 -16.66
N VAL A 152 6.07 -11.00 -17.29
CA VAL A 152 5.99 -11.85 -18.49
C VAL A 152 5.54 -11.06 -19.73
N ILE A 153 4.63 -10.10 -19.56
CA ILE A 153 3.96 -9.44 -20.69
C ILE A 153 4.57 -8.05 -20.91
N PRO A 154 5.24 -7.79 -22.05
CA PRO A 154 5.70 -6.45 -22.36
C PRO A 154 4.51 -5.55 -22.73
N GLY A 155 4.10 -4.69 -21.80
CA GLY A 155 3.00 -3.74 -22.00
C GLY A 155 2.10 -3.62 -20.76
N PHE A 156 0.91 -3.05 -20.95
CA PHE A 156 -0.19 -3.14 -19.99
C PHE A 156 -1.40 -3.74 -20.70
N GLY A 157 -1.62 -5.03 -20.45
CA GLY A 157 -2.62 -5.87 -21.09
C GLY A 157 -3.79 -6.21 -20.18
N VAL A 158 -4.52 -7.24 -20.59
CA VAL A 158 -5.75 -7.70 -19.93
C VAL A 158 -5.45 -8.28 -18.55
N ALA A 159 -4.30 -8.93 -18.35
CA ALA A 159 -3.93 -9.48 -17.05
C ALA A 159 -3.72 -8.37 -16.01
N GLY A 160 -3.09 -7.26 -16.39
CA GLY A 160 -2.95 -6.07 -15.55
C GLY A 160 -4.31 -5.50 -15.11
N VAL A 161 -5.23 -5.28 -16.06
CA VAL A 161 -6.58 -4.74 -15.76
C VAL A 161 -7.36 -5.68 -14.85
N LEU A 162 -7.42 -6.97 -15.19
CA LEU A 162 -8.13 -7.97 -14.39
C LEU A 162 -7.50 -8.12 -13.00
N GLY A 163 -6.17 -8.03 -12.90
CA GLY A 163 -5.46 -8.06 -11.63
C GLY A 163 -5.82 -6.89 -10.72
N ILE A 164 -5.85 -5.67 -11.25
CA ILE A 164 -6.27 -4.47 -10.49
C ILE A 164 -7.73 -4.59 -10.03
N LEU A 165 -8.63 -5.01 -10.94
CA LEU A 165 -10.03 -5.19 -10.60
C LEU A 165 -10.21 -6.28 -9.53
N ALA A 166 -9.54 -7.43 -9.67
CA ALA A 166 -9.61 -8.50 -8.68
C ALA A 166 -9.10 -8.07 -7.31
N VAL A 167 -7.97 -7.35 -7.23
CA VAL A 167 -7.45 -6.79 -5.98
C VAL A 167 -8.44 -5.79 -5.38
N GLY A 168 -8.90 -4.82 -6.17
CA GLY A 168 -9.83 -3.78 -5.70
C GLY A 168 -11.16 -4.37 -5.20
N THR A 169 -11.77 -5.24 -5.99
CA THR A 169 -13.01 -5.93 -5.63
C THR A 169 -12.83 -6.79 -4.38
N SER A 170 -11.74 -7.55 -4.27
CA SER A 170 -11.47 -8.33 -3.07
C SER A 170 -11.37 -7.47 -1.80
N LEU A 171 -10.64 -6.34 -1.86
CA LEU A 171 -10.50 -5.45 -0.71
C LEU A 171 -11.83 -4.81 -0.29
N VAL A 172 -12.69 -4.49 -1.26
CA VAL A 172 -14.04 -3.95 -0.98
C VAL A 172 -14.93 -5.01 -0.37
N LEU A 173 -15.00 -6.20 -0.98
CA LEU A 173 -15.82 -7.31 -0.49
C LEU A 173 -15.39 -7.78 0.90
N ALA A 174 -14.08 -7.76 1.18
CA ALA A 174 -13.55 -8.11 2.50
C ALA A 174 -14.00 -7.15 3.63
N LEU A 175 -14.62 -6.01 3.31
CA LEU A 175 -15.15 -5.05 4.26
C LEU A 175 -16.68 -5.07 4.36
N VAL A 176 -17.37 -5.80 3.48
CA VAL A 176 -18.83 -5.82 3.39
C VAL A 176 -19.34 -7.18 3.86
N SER A 177 -19.98 -7.23 5.03
CA SER A 177 -20.58 -8.47 5.60
C SER A 177 -21.96 -8.82 5.04
N ALA A 178 -22.67 -7.84 4.50
CA ALA A 178 -24.07 -7.98 4.14
C ALA A 178 -24.23 -8.27 2.65
N ASP A 179 -25.37 -8.88 2.30
CA ASP A 179 -25.79 -8.99 0.90
C ASP A 179 -25.70 -7.61 0.23
N ILE A 180 -25.30 -7.59 -1.04
CA ILE A 180 -25.01 -6.36 -1.78
C ILE A 180 -26.19 -5.37 -1.71
N ASP A 181 -27.42 -5.86 -1.81
CA ASP A 181 -28.63 -5.03 -1.73
C ASP A 181 -28.78 -4.33 -0.37
N ILE A 182 -28.49 -5.07 0.71
CA ILE A 182 -28.50 -4.53 2.08
C ILE A 182 -27.36 -3.52 2.22
N ALA A 183 -26.16 -3.88 1.79
CA ALA A 183 -24.97 -3.03 1.90
C ALA A 183 -25.10 -1.70 1.14
N ILE A 184 -25.81 -1.70 0.01
CA ILE A 184 -26.16 -0.48 -0.72
C ILE A 184 -27.16 0.36 0.10
N SER A 185 -28.22 -0.26 0.61
CA SER A 185 -29.27 0.45 1.35
C SER A 185 -28.78 1.08 2.66
N THR A 186 -27.81 0.45 3.33
CA THR A 186 -27.25 0.93 4.60
C THR A 186 -26.05 1.86 4.43
N GLY A 187 -25.58 2.09 3.20
CA GLY A 187 -24.37 2.86 2.91
C GLY A 187 -23.06 2.13 3.23
N ALA A 188 -23.10 0.87 3.68
CA ALA A 188 -21.91 0.09 4.01
C ALA A 188 -20.98 -0.12 2.80
N LEU A 189 -21.54 -0.22 1.59
CA LEU A 189 -20.75 -0.30 0.36
C LEU A 189 -19.98 1.00 0.09
N GLU A 190 -20.60 2.15 0.32
CA GLU A 190 -19.95 3.46 0.14
C GLU A 190 -18.79 3.63 1.13
N ASP A 191 -19.01 3.27 2.39
CA ASP A 191 -17.97 3.28 3.42
C ASP A 191 -16.79 2.37 3.05
N ALA A 192 -17.07 1.15 2.58
CA ALA A 192 -16.04 0.20 2.13
C ALA A 192 -15.25 0.77 0.94
N LEU A 193 -15.92 1.32 -0.07
CA LEU A 193 -15.31 1.92 -1.24
C LEU A 193 -14.42 3.11 -0.87
N LEU A 194 -14.92 4.03 -0.04
CA LEU A 194 -14.16 5.19 0.43
C LEU A 194 -12.93 4.75 1.21
N ARG A 195 -13.06 3.74 2.06
CA ARG A 195 -11.96 3.22 2.88
C ARG A 195 -10.88 2.56 2.03
N VAL A 196 -11.26 1.76 1.03
CA VAL A 196 -10.31 1.19 0.06
C VAL A 196 -9.64 2.31 -0.73
N LEU A 197 -10.40 3.27 -1.26
CA LEU A 197 -9.86 4.42 -2.00
C LEU A 197 -8.83 5.21 -1.17
N LEU A 198 -9.15 5.55 0.07
CA LEU A 198 -8.25 6.25 0.98
C LEU A 198 -7.00 5.42 1.29
N SER A 199 -7.14 4.10 1.45
CA SER A 199 -6.00 3.20 1.69
C SER A 199 -5.05 3.17 0.49
N LEU A 200 -5.58 3.06 -0.74
CA LEU A 200 -4.80 3.06 -1.97
C LEU A 200 -4.15 4.42 -2.22
N LEU A 201 -4.88 5.51 -1.97
CA LEU A 201 -4.30 6.86 -2.04
C LEU A 201 -3.18 7.03 -1.02
N GLY A 202 -3.37 6.51 0.20
CA GLY A 202 -2.34 6.44 1.24
C GLY A 202 -1.11 5.65 0.79
N THR A 203 -1.31 4.53 0.07
CA THR A 203 -0.22 3.73 -0.50
C THR A 203 0.55 4.53 -1.55
N VAL A 204 -0.15 5.19 -2.47
CA VAL A 204 0.49 6.01 -3.53
C VAL A 204 1.26 7.17 -2.92
N LEU A 205 0.66 7.90 -1.98
CA LEU A 205 1.33 8.99 -1.26
C LEU A 205 2.54 8.48 -0.48
N GLY A 206 2.39 7.37 0.24
CA GLY A 206 3.47 6.71 0.96
C GLY A 206 4.62 6.33 0.02
N ALA A 207 4.32 5.76 -1.15
CA ALA A 207 5.31 5.43 -2.16
C ALA A 207 6.03 6.68 -2.69
N VAL A 208 5.29 7.74 -3.04
CA VAL A 208 5.88 9.01 -3.51
C VAL A 208 6.80 9.63 -2.44
N LEU A 209 6.36 9.66 -1.19
CA LEU A 209 7.15 10.18 -0.07
C LEU A 209 8.41 9.32 0.13
N LEU A 210 8.28 7.99 0.12
CA LEU A 210 9.42 7.10 0.22
C LEU A 210 10.40 7.34 -0.94
N PHE A 211 9.98 7.37 -2.20
CA PHE A 211 10.91 7.64 -3.31
C PHE A 211 11.57 9.03 -3.21
N LYS A 212 10.85 10.04 -2.73
CA LYS A 212 11.38 11.40 -2.59
C LYS A 212 12.40 11.53 -1.44
N PHE A 213 12.17 10.84 -0.33
CA PHE A 213 12.94 11.01 0.90
C PHE A 213 13.94 9.90 1.16
N LEU A 214 13.65 8.65 0.76
CA LEU A 214 14.49 7.48 1.01
C LEU A 214 15.91 7.64 0.45
N PRO A 215 16.15 8.16 -0.78
CA PRO A 215 17.50 8.37 -1.30
C PRO A 215 18.33 9.37 -0.49
N ARG A 216 17.70 10.24 0.30
CA ARG A 216 18.38 11.20 1.19
C ARG A 216 18.77 10.58 2.54
N THR A 217 18.24 9.41 2.87
CA THR A 217 18.54 8.70 4.12
C THR A 217 19.81 7.85 3.99
N ARG A 218 20.41 7.48 5.14
CA ARG A 218 21.59 6.59 5.18
C ARG A 218 21.32 5.21 4.58
N VAL A 219 20.09 4.70 4.71
CA VAL A 219 19.66 3.39 4.20
C VAL A 219 19.49 3.45 2.69
N GLY A 220 18.75 4.43 2.17
CA GLY A 220 18.55 4.58 0.72
C GLY A 220 19.85 4.85 -0.04
N ARG A 221 20.80 5.61 0.54
CA ARG A 221 22.13 5.79 -0.06
C ARG A 221 22.91 4.48 -0.19
N ARG A 222 22.77 3.53 0.74
CA ARG A 222 23.43 2.21 0.64
C ARG A 222 22.80 1.35 -0.44
N LEU A 223 21.46 1.36 -0.54
CA LEU A 223 20.73 0.60 -1.56
C LEU A 223 21.04 1.10 -2.98
N VAL A 224 20.98 2.43 -3.20
CA VAL A 224 21.30 3.05 -4.51
C VAL A 224 22.77 2.87 -4.88
N LEU A 225 23.69 2.88 -3.91
CA LEU A 225 25.11 2.65 -4.16
C LEU A 225 25.40 1.21 -4.56
N GLN A 226 24.68 0.23 -3.99
CA GLN A 226 24.82 -1.19 -4.36
C GLN A 226 24.26 -1.48 -5.74
N GLU A 227 23.18 -0.82 -6.16
CA GLU A 227 22.59 -0.98 -7.50
C GLU A 227 23.56 -0.51 -8.61
N ARG A 228 24.28 0.59 -8.41
CA ARG A 228 25.34 1.01 -9.35
C ARG A 228 26.48 0.00 -9.46
N LEU A 229 26.76 -0.74 -8.39
CA LEU A 229 27.80 -1.77 -8.35
C LEU A 229 27.32 -3.11 -8.94
N ALA A 230 26.02 -3.43 -8.79
CA ALA A 230 25.43 -4.68 -9.27
C ALA A 230 25.00 -4.64 -10.74
N SER A 231 24.54 -3.49 -11.25
CA SER A 231 24.01 -3.35 -12.61
C SER A 231 25.07 -3.26 -13.72
N GLY A 232 26.35 -3.54 -13.43
CA GLY A 232 27.42 -3.60 -14.44
C GLY A 232 27.62 -2.31 -15.27
N GLY A 233 27.05 -1.20 -14.82
CA GLY A 233 27.01 0.08 -15.54
C GLY A 233 28.06 1.03 -15.02
N SER A 234 29.15 1.12 -15.78
CA SER A 234 30.25 2.09 -15.69
C SER A 234 30.83 2.36 -14.29
N VAL A 235 32.02 1.79 -14.08
CA VAL A 235 32.97 2.22 -13.06
C VAL A 235 33.24 3.72 -13.24
N GLY A 236 32.56 4.53 -12.43
CA GLY A 236 32.77 5.96 -12.33
C GLY A 236 32.65 6.38 -10.87
N PHE A 237 33.79 6.81 -10.32
CA PHE A 237 34.00 7.34 -8.97
C PHE A 237 34.19 6.31 -7.85
N GLY A 238 35.27 5.54 -7.96
CA GLY A 238 36.07 5.20 -6.78
C GLY A 238 36.77 6.47 -6.29
N THR A 239 36.24 7.08 -5.23
CA THR A 239 36.90 8.17 -4.50
C THR A 239 37.97 7.58 -3.59
N ASP A 240 39.12 7.26 -4.16
CA ASP A 240 40.37 7.10 -3.41
C ASP A 240 41.35 8.14 -3.94
N GLY A 241 41.42 9.29 -3.27
CA GLY A 241 42.59 10.18 -3.14
C GLY A 241 43.43 10.60 -4.37
N VAL A 242 43.01 10.34 -5.61
CA VAL A 242 43.85 10.59 -6.81
C VAL A 242 43.22 11.68 -7.67
N GLU A 243 44.01 12.71 -7.95
CA GLU A 243 43.66 13.90 -8.73
C GLU A 243 42.86 13.57 -10.01
N ALA A 244 41.84 14.39 -10.28
CA ALA A 244 41.07 14.29 -11.50
C ALA A 244 41.98 14.51 -12.73
N PRO A 245 41.79 13.76 -13.83
CA PRO A 245 42.64 13.89 -15.00
C PRO A 245 42.50 15.29 -15.59
N GLY A 246 43.62 15.89 -15.97
CA GLY A 246 43.68 17.28 -16.45
C GLY A 246 43.49 17.39 -17.97
N ILE A 247 42.94 18.52 -18.43
CA ILE A 247 42.96 18.84 -19.87
C ILE A 247 44.42 18.91 -20.34
N GLY A 248 44.74 18.22 -21.43
CA GLY A 248 46.10 18.13 -21.97
C GLY A 248 46.92 16.93 -21.49
N GLU A 249 46.43 16.15 -20.52
CA GLU A 249 47.08 14.90 -20.10
C GLU A 249 47.06 13.86 -21.23
N THR A 250 48.16 13.10 -21.37
CA THR A 250 48.30 12.05 -22.39
C THR A 250 48.06 10.66 -21.81
N GLY A 251 47.60 9.76 -22.68
CA GLY A 251 47.40 8.36 -22.34
C GLY A 251 47.41 7.47 -23.57
N VAL A 252 47.01 6.21 -23.39
CA VAL A 252 47.02 5.18 -24.44
C VAL A 252 45.64 4.57 -24.60
N ALA A 253 45.13 4.47 -25.82
CA ALA A 253 43.88 3.79 -26.11
C ALA A 253 43.99 2.28 -25.78
N LEU A 254 43.10 1.76 -24.94
CA LEU A 254 43.04 0.33 -24.58
C LEU A 254 42.12 -0.47 -25.50
N THR A 255 41.15 0.21 -26.12
CA THR A 255 40.27 -0.31 -27.17
C THR A 255 40.30 0.63 -28.36
N ASP A 256 39.80 0.14 -29.48
CA ASP A 256 39.45 1.00 -30.61
C ASP A 256 38.37 2.01 -30.18
N LEU A 257 38.54 3.29 -30.53
CA LEU A 257 37.61 4.37 -30.18
C LEU A 257 36.77 4.73 -31.42
N LYS A 258 35.49 4.31 -31.42
CA LYS A 258 34.53 4.51 -32.54
C LYS A 258 33.09 4.82 -32.06
N PRO A 259 32.77 6.04 -31.61
CA PRO A 259 33.67 7.04 -31.06
C PRO A 259 34.00 6.76 -29.57
N PHE A 260 33.27 5.85 -28.92
CA PHE A 260 33.48 5.47 -27.53
C PHE A 260 34.52 4.36 -27.39
N GLY A 261 35.19 4.32 -26.25
CA GLY A 261 35.96 3.19 -25.79
C GLY A 261 36.74 3.52 -24.53
N HIS A 262 37.78 2.74 -24.23
CA HIS A 262 38.56 2.91 -23.02
C HIS A 262 40.00 3.31 -23.31
N ALA A 263 40.56 4.15 -22.44
CA ALA A 263 41.97 4.54 -22.48
C ALA A 263 42.60 4.51 -21.09
N LYS A 264 43.93 4.35 -21.07
CA LYS A 264 44.73 4.45 -19.85
C LYS A 264 45.35 5.84 -19.76
N ILE A 265 44.88 6.68 -18.83
CA ILE A 265 45.35 8.06 -18.61
C ILE A 265 45.70 8.20 -17.13
N GLY A 266 46.90 8.70 -16.82
CA GLY A 266 47.38 8.80 -15.42
C GLY A 266 47.38 7.46 -14.68
N GLY A 267 47.64 6.36 -15.40
CA GLY A 267 47.60 5.00 -14.83
C GLY A 267 46.21 4.38 -14.68
N ARG A 268 45.12 5.14 -14.88
CA ARG A 268 43.73 4.69 -14.71
C ARG A 268 43.08 4.30 -16.03
N ARG A 269 42.23 3.29 -16.03
CA ARG A 269 41.34 2.96 -17.16
C ARG A 269 40.11 3.86 -17.10
N LEU A 270 39.97 4.77 -18.07
CA LEU A 270 38.87 5.71 -18.18
C LEU A 270 38.07 5.44 -19.46
N GLU A 271 36.78 5.72 -19.42
CA GLU A 271 35.94 5.79 -20.63
C GLU A 271 36.14 7.14 -21.30
N VAL A 272 36.39 7.11 -22.61
CA VAL A 272 36.72 8.30 -23.39
C VAL A 272 35.97 8.30 -24.71
N VAL A 273 35.77 9.48 -25.27
CA VAL A 273 35.11 9.68 -26.55
C VAL A 273 36.08 10.35 -27.51
N SER A 274 36.26 9.77 -28.69
CA SER A 274 37.11 10.37 -29.72
C SER A 274 36.49 11.65 -30.28
N ASP A 275 37.30 12.71 -30.35
CA ASP A 275 36.98 14.01 -30.92
C ASP A 275 37.39 14.03 -32.40
N GLY A 276 36.51 13.52 -33.26
CA GLY A 276 36.56 13.72 -34.71
C GLY A 276 37.26 12.65 -35.56
N GLY A 277 37.70 11.52 -35.00
CA GLY A 277 38.35 10.48 -35.82
C GLY A 277 38.40 9.09 -35.19
N TYR A 278 38.71 8.09 -36.01
CA TYR A 278 39.01 6.74 -35.51
C TYR A 278 40.37 6.73 -34.80
N LEU A 279 40.42 6.18 -33.59
CA LEU A 279 41.67 5.91 -32.88
C LEU A 279 41.77 4.41 -32.62
N SER A 280 42.90 3.81 -33.00
CA SER A 280 43.15 2.38 -32.81
C SER A 280 43.65 2.10 -31.40
N LYS A 281 43.38 0.89 -30.91
CA LYS A 281 44.01 0.39 -29.69
C LYS A 281 45.53 0.55 -29.76
N GLY A 282 46.10 1.16 -28.73
CA GLY A 282 47.53 1.46 -28.63
C GLY A 282 47.92 2.87 -29.06
N ASP A 283 47.02 3.63 -29.70
CA ASP A 283 47.32 5.02 -30.07
C ASP A 283 47.53 5.90 -28.83
N THR A 284 48.52 6.79 -28.91
CA THR A 284 48.75 7.83 -27.89
C THR A 284 47.75 8.95 -28.10
N ILE A 285 46.95 9.21 -27.06
CA ILE A 285 45.86 10.18 -27.08
C ILE A 285 46.11 11.29 -26.05
N ARG A 286 45.45 12.43 -26.23
CA ARG A 286 45.46 13.55 -25.30
C ARG A 286 44.04 14.03 -25.03
N ILE A 287 43.76 14.38 -23.77
CA ILE A 287 42.48 14.98 -23.40
C ILE A 287 42.34 16.35 -24.10
N SER A 288 41.36 16.47 -25.00
CA SER A 288 41.01 17.73 -25.66
C SER A 288 40.02 18.54 -24.83
N ARG A 289 39.05 17.87 -24.21
CA ARG A 289 37.98 18.52 -23.45
C ARG A 289 37.42 17.59 -22.37
N ILE A 290 36.99 18.18 -21.25
CA ILE A 290 36.24 17.49 -20.20
C ILE A 290 34.90 18.22 -20.03
N SER A 291 33.80 17.50 -20.22
CA SER A 291 32.43 18.00 -20.07
C SER A 291 31.66 17.09 -19.11
N GLY A 292 31.68 17.40 -17.81
CA GLY A 292 31.06 16.57 -16.77
C GLY A 292 31.75 15.21 -16.65
N SER A 293 31.02 14.12 -16.91
CA SER A 293 31.55 12.75 -16.94
C SER A 293 32.14 12.33 -18.30
N ARG A 294 32.03 13.17 -19.34
CA ARG A 294 32.53 12.89 -20.68
C ARG A 294 33.95 13.45 -20.87
N ILE A 295 34.90 12.58 -21.17
CA ILE A 295 36.29 12.95 -21.50
C ILE A 295 36.48 12.77 -23.01
N GLU A 296 36.71 13.87 -23.70
CA GLU A 296 36.99 13.89 -25.14
C GLU A 296 38.50 13.85 -25.38
N VAL A 297 38.91 13.01 -26.34
CA VAL A 297 40.31 12.72 -26.61
C VAL A 297 40.61 12.82 -28.10
N ARG A 298 41.81 13.27 -28.42
CA ARG A 298 42.34 13.38 -29.79
C ARG A 298 43.73 12.76 -29.90
N PRO A 299 44.25 12.44 -31.10
CA PRO A 299 45.61 11.96 -31.26
C PRO A 299 46.62 12.94 -30.62
N ALA A 300 47.56 12.42 -29.82
CA ALA A 300 48.64 13.24 -29.24
C ALA A 300 49.76 13.54 -30.25
N VAL A 301 49.87 12.71 -31.29
CA VAL A 301 50.78 12.89 -32.42
C VAL A 301 49.90 13.10 -33.65
N THR A 302 49.97 14.28 -34.27
CA THR A 302 49.41 14.50 -35.60
C THR A 302 50.12 13.55 -36.56
N ARG A 303 49.46 12.47 -36.99
CA ARG A 303 49.87 11.80 -38.22
C ARG A 303 49.71 12.82 -39.35
N PRO A 304 50.70 13.00 -40.24
CA PRO A 304 50.48 13.74 -41.47
C PRO A 304 49.26 13.17 -42.16
N ALA A 305 48.37 14.02 -42.66
CA ALA A 305 47.25 13.59 -43.49
C ALA A 305 47.82 12.73 -44.63
N GLU A 306 47.46 11.45 -44.67
CA GLU A 306 47.75 10.62 -45.84
C GLU A 306 47.03 11.27 -47.02
N GLY A 307 47.86 11.70 -47.97
CA GLY A 307 47.46 12.59 -49.04
C GLY A 307 46.46 11.97 -49.99
N GLU A 308 45.56 12.83 -50.46
CA GLU A 308 45.11 12.80 -51.84
C GLU A 308 46.34 12.75 -52.76
N ALA A 309 46.62 11.59 -53.34
CA ALA A 309 47.53 11.44 -54.47
C ALA A 309 47.12 10.23 -55.34
N SER A 310 46.19 10.51 -56.24
CA SER A 310 46.19 10.12 -57.67
C SER A 310 46.38 8.64 -58.05
N ALA A 311 45.30 8.01 -58.54
CA ALA A 311 45.12 7.62 -59.95
C ALA A 311 43.72 7.02 -60.17
#